data_AF-A0A840RLC1-F1
#
_entry.id   AF-A0A840RLC1-F1
#
_cell.length_a   1.000
_cell.length_b   1.000
_cell.length_c   1.000
_cell.angle_alpha   90.00
_cell.angle_beta   90.00
_cell.angle_gamma   90.00
#
_symmetry.space_group_name_H-M   'P 1'
#
loop_
_entity.id
_entity.type
_entity.pdbx_description
1 polymer ?
#
loop_
_entity_poly.entity_id
_entity_poly.type
_entity_poly.pdbx_seq_one_letter_code
_entity_poly.pdbx_strand_id
1 'polypeptide(L)'
;MYDCIVPEFALFQQRRTKPQAVFDLRLECRRWLHLKSAAGAGPAPLSKAAAVAVALGYRAEALEDGSLAVLDIELEAALLLCQRLPELIGRYEVPARLIRS
;
A
#
# COMPACT_ATOMS: atom_id res chain seq x y z
N MET A 1 31.80 20.24 -18.55
CA MET A 1 30.69 20.63 -17.66
C MET A 1 29.53 19.73 -18.08
N TYR A 2 29.21 18.71 -17.29
CA TYR A 2 28.23 17.68 -17.68
C TYR A 2 26.81 18.24 -17.52
N ASP A 3 26.06 18.28 -18.62
CA ASP A 3 24.63 18.55 -18.64
C ASP A 3 23.87 17.40 -17.97
N CYS A 4 23.29 17.67 -16.81
CA CYS A 4 22.39 16.75 -16.14
C CYS A 4 21.03 16.81 -16.84
N ILE A 5 20.75 15.82 -17.68
CA ILE A 5 19.40 15.53 -18.17
C ILE A 5 18.56 15.13 -16.94
N VAL A 6 17.69 16.03 -16.50
CA VAL A 6 16.67 15.77 -15.47
C VAL A 6 15.57 14.94 -16.14
N PRO A 7 15.29 13.70 -15.70
CA PRO A 7 14.10 13.02 -16.17
C PRO A 7 12.88 13.68 -15.51
N GLU A 8 12.04 14.29 -16.36
CA GLU A 8 10.68 14.73 -16.06
C GLU A 8 9.86 13.56 -15.50
N PHE A 9 9.90 13.36 -14.18
CA PHE A 9 8.90 12.57 -13.45
C PHE A 9 7.69 13.44 -13.10
N ALA A 10 7.09 14.03 -14.12
CA ALA A 10 5.74 14.55 -14.07
C ALA A 10 4.94 13.79 -15.12
N LEU A 11 3.68 13.45 -14.81
CA LEU A 11 2.73 12.68 -15.63
C LEU A 11 2.54 11.20 -15.26
N PHE A 12 2.12 10.92 -14.01
CA PHE A 12 1.12 9.87 -13.77
C PHE A 12 0.02 10.35 -12.80
N GLN A 13 -0.42 11.61 -12.93
CA GLN A 13 -1.73 12.04 -12.45
C GLN A 13 -2.73 11.93 -13.62
N GLN A 14 -3.23 10.73 -13.89
CA GLN A 14 -4.44 10.58 -14.68
C GLN A 14 -5.60 10.16 -13.78
N ARG A 15 -6.44 11.16 -13.51
CA ARG A 15 -7.81 11.06 -13.01
C ARG A 15 -8.53 9.88 -13.69
N ARG A 16 -8.80 8.83 -12.92
CA ARG A 16 -9.86 7.86 -13.23
C ARG A 16 -10.79 7.79 -12.02
N THR A 17 -11.84 8.60 -12.07
CA THR A 17 -13.09 8.29 -11.39
C THR A 17 -13.63 6.98 -11.96
N LYS A 18 -13.32 5.86 -11.29
CA LYS A 18 -13.91 4.52 -11.50
C LYS A 18 -13.96 3.79 -10.16
N PRO A 19 -14.94 2.91 -9.97
CA PRO A 19 -15.82 2.89 -8.81
C PRO A 19 -15.10 2.35 -7.60
N GLN A 20 -15.21 3.04 -6.47
CA GLN A 20 -14.78 2.60 -5.14
C GLN A 20 -15.17 1.13 -4.90
N ALA A 21 -16.40 0.77 -5.29
CA ALA A 21 -16.92 -0.60 -5.24
C ALA A 21 -16.05 -1.65 -5.96
N VAL A 22 -15.41 -1.35 -7.10
CA VAL A 22 -14.55 -2.33 -7.82
C VAL A 22 -13.19 -2.48 -7.17
N PHE A 23 -12.71 -1.42 -6.51
CA PHE A 23 -11.47 -1.47 -5.74
C PHE A 23 -11.69 -2.25 -4.43
N ASP A 24 -12.79 -1.97 -3.75
CA ASP A 24 -13.25 -2.72 -2.57
C ASP A 24 -13.46 -4.21 -2.92
N LEU A 25 -14.13 -4.54 -4.04
CA LEU A 25 -14.29 -5.94 -4.51
C LEU A 25 -12.95 -6.64 -4.83
N ARG A 26 -11.91 -5.91 -5.27
CA ARG A 26 -10.58 -6.48 -5.54
C ARG A 26 -9.81 -6.78 -4.27
N LEU A 27 -9.97 -5.93 -3.25
CA LEU A 27 -9.43 -6.16 -1.91
C LEU A 27 -10.17 -7.30 -1.20
N GLU A 28 -11.50 -7.38 -1.35
CA GLU A 28 -12.35 -8.44 -0.80
C GLU A 28 -11.97 -9.85 -1.26
N CYS A 29 -11.19 -9.99 -2.34
CA CYS A 29 -10.72 -11.26 -2.86
C CYS A 29 -9.24 -11.56 -2.58
N ARG A 30 -8.50 -10.64 -1.93
CA ARG A 30 -7.05 -10.73 -1.76
C ARG A 30 -6.65 -10.53 -0.31
N ARG A 31 -5.58 -11.21 0.11
CA ARG A 31 -4.93 -10.93 1.39
C ARG A 31 -4.20 -9.61 1.25
N TRP A 32 -4.43 -8.69 2.18
CA TRP A 32 -3.79 -7.39 2.11
C TRP A 32 -3.48 -6.84 3.49
N LEU A 33 -2.43 -6.03 3.55
CA LEU A 33 -2.02 -5.30 4.74
C LEU A 33 -2.35 -3.83 4.54
N HIS A 34 -3.20 -3.31 5.39
CA HIS A 34 -3.51 -1.89 5.48
C HIS A 34 -2.58 -1.23 6.49
N LEU A 35 -1.82 -0.21 6.06
CA LEU A 35 -0.88 0.53 6.88
C LEU A 35 -1.32 1.99 7.00
N LYS A 36 -1.48 2.45 8.24
CA LYS A 36 -1.77 3.85 8.57
C LYS A 36 -0.63 4.44 9.39
N SER A 37 -0.36 5.73 9.19
CA SER A 37 0.56 6.45 10.06
C SER A 37 -0.06 6.63 11.44
N ALA A 38 0.71 6.43 12.50
CA ALA A 38 0.28 6.78 13.85
C ALA A 38 0.06 8.31 13.96
N ALA A 39 -0.81 8.73 14.88
CA ALA A 39 -1.08 10.16 15.09
C ALA A 39 0.23 10.91 15.41
N GLY A 40 0.60 11.88 14.56
CA GLY A 40 1.84 12.66 14.68
C GLY A 40 3.02 12.13 13.87
N ALA A 41 2.95 10.94 13.30
CA ALA A 41 3.94 10.45 12.34
C ALA A 41 3.62 11.00 10.94
N GLY A 42 4.59 11.68 10.31
CA GLY A 42 4.45 12.25 8.97
C GLY A 42 4.28 11.20 7.87
N PRO A 43 4.28 11.59 6.57
CA PRO A 43 4.11 10.63 5.47
C PRO A 43 5.34 9.74 5.20
N ALA A 44 6.51 10.11 5.74
CA ALA A 44 7.78 9.44 5.45
C ALA A 44 7.81 7.92 5.80
N PRO A 45 7.24 7.45 6.92
CA PRO A 45 7.19 6.03 7.25
C PRO A 45 6.34 5.22 6.26
N LEU A 46 5.24 5.80 5.74
CA LEU A 46 4.40 5.17 4.72
C LEU A 46 5.13 5.05 3.38
N SER A 47 5.85 6.09 2.95
CA SER A 47 6.68 6.03 1.75
C SER A 47 7.79 4.97 1.87
N LYS A 48 8.39 4.84 3.05
CA LYS A 48 9.37 3.79 3.36
C LYS A 48 8.74 2.40 3.30
N ALA A 49 7.55 2.22 3.87
CA ALA A 49 6.82 0.96 3.80
C ALA A 49 6.52 0.56 2.36
N ALA A 50 6.08 1.51 1.53
CA ALA A 50 5.82 1.27 0.11
C ALA A 50 7.08 0.82 -0.63
N ALA A 51 8.20 1.50 -0.41
CA ALA A 51 9.48 1.13 -1.02
C ALA A 51 9.94 -0.28 -0.59
N VAL A 52 9.81 -0.62 0.70
CA VAL A 52 10.16 -1.95 1.21
C VAL A 52 9.24 -3.02 0.60
N ALA A 53 7.92 -2.78 0.57
CA ALA A 53 6.97 -3.72 -0.01
C ALA A 53 7.28 -3.99 -1.49
N VAL A 54 7.54 -2.95 -2.29
CA VAL A 54 7.91 -3.08 -3.70
C VAL A 54 9.25 -3.82 -3.87
N ALA A 55 10.25 -3.54 -3.03
CA ALA A 55 11.53 -4.23 -3.07
C ALA A 55 11.42 -5.74 -2.75
N LEU A 56 10.44 -6.11 -1.92
CA LEU A 56 10.11 -7.51 -1.62
C LEU A 56 9.21 -8.16 -2.68
N GLY A 57 8.84 -7.43 -3.73
CA GLY A 57 7.99 -7.94 -4.82
C GLY A 57 6.49 -7.84 -4.55
N TYR A 58 6.08 -7.21 -3.45
CA TYR A 58 4.66 -6.95 -3.16
C TYR A 58 4.15 -5.72 -3.88
N ARG A 59 2.87 -5.75 -4.23
CA ARG A 59 2.21 -4.59 -4.83
C ARG A 59 1.75 -3.65 -3.71
N ALA A 60 2.21 -2.41 -3.75
CA ALA A 60 1.83 -1.37 -2.79
C ALA A 60 1.00 -0.28 -3.49
N GLU A 61 -0.14 0.09 -2.90
CA GLU A 61 -1.08 1.06 -3.45
C GLU A 61 -1.43 2.11 -2.38
N ALA A 62 -1.29 3.39 -2.72
CA ALA A 62 -1.74 4.47 -1.85
C ALA A 62 -3.27 4.59 -1.95
N LEU A 63 -3.93 4.64 -0.80
CA LEU A 63 -5.38 4.81 -0.68
C LEU A 63 -5.75 6.29 -0.59
N GLU A 64 -7.01 6.62 -0.90
CA GLU A 64 -7.52 8.00 -0.88
C GLU A 64 -7.52 8.62 0.52
N ASP A 65 -7.58 7.81 1.58
CA ASP A 65 -7.48 8.25 2.98
C ASP A 65 -6.03 8.53 3.42
N GLY A 66 -5.06 8.46 2.50
CA GLY A 66 -3.64 8.69 2.76
C GLY A 66 -2.91 7.50 3.39
N SER A 67 -3.59 6.36 3.51
CA SER A 67 -2.99 5.11 4.00
C SER A 67 -2.40 4.29 2.85
N LEU A 68 -1.74 3.17 3.18
CA LEU A 68 -1.08 2.30 2.21
C LEU A 68 -1.68 0.89 2.29
N ALA A 69 -2.08 0.35 1.14
CA ALA A 69 -2.48 -1.04 0.96
C ALA A 69 -1.31 -1.83 0.36
N VAL A 70 -0.88 -2.91 1.01
CA VAL A 70 0.07 -3.87 0.45
C VAL A 70 -0.67 -5.16 0.12
N LEU A 71 -0.75 -5.49 -1.17
CA LEU A 71 -1.57 -6.57 -1.70
C LEU A 71 -0.79 -7.87 -1.83
N ASP A 72 -1.53 -8.98 -1.77
CA ASP A 72 -1.02 -10.34 -1.96
C ASP A 72 0.13 -10.69 -0.99
N ILE A 73 0.10 -10.06 0.19
CA ILE A 73 1.13 -10.23 1.23
C ILE A 73 0.79 -11.39 2.16
N GLU A 74 1.82 -12.17 2.48
CA GLU A 74 1.76 -13.25 3.46
C GLU A 74 1.71 -12.70 4.89
N LEU A 75 1.12 -13.47 5.81
CA LEU A 75 0.98 -13.02 7.20
C LEU A 75 2.34 -12.80 7.86
N GLU A 76 3.33 -13.68 7.65
CA GLU A 76 4.66 -13.49 8.24
C GLU A 76 5.33 -12.21 7.71
N ALA A 77 5.26 -11.97 6.40
CA ALA A 77 5.81 -10.77 5.79
C ALA A 77 5.12 -9.49 6.30
N ALA A 78 3.80 -9.54 6.48
CA ALA A 78 3.03 -8.44 7.03
C ALA A 78 3.44 -8.13 8.49
N LEU A 79 3.60 -9.16 9.32
CA LEU A 79 4.06 -9.00 10.70
C LEU A 79 5.48 -8.44 10.76
N LEU A 80 6.39 -8.90 9.90
CA LEU A 80 7.75 -8.37 9.81
C LEU A 80 7.78 -6.90 9.41
N LEU A 81 6.94 -6.48 8.45
CA LEU A 81 6.79 -5.08 8.06
C LEU A 81 6.33 -4.21 9.23
N CYS A 82 5.31 -4.66 9.96
CA CYS A 82 4.81 -3.96 11.15
C CYS A 82 5.86 -3.86 12.27
N GLN A 83 6.65 -4.92 12.49
CA GLN A 83 7.73 -4.90 13.50
C GLN A 83 8.86 -3.93 13.13
N ARG A 84 9.20 -3.82 11.83
CA ARG A 84 10.30 -2.95 11.37
C ARG A 84 9.91 -1.48 11.30
N LEU A 85 8.61 -1.18 11.27
CA LEU A 85 8.06 0.17 11.14
C LEU A 85 7.04 0.39 12.26
N PRO A 86 7.47 0.52 13.52
CA PRO A 86 6.57 0.67 14.67
C PRO A 86 5.76 1.98 14.66
N GLU A 87 6.16 2.94 13.83
CA GLU A 87 5.44 4.20 13.59
C GLU A 87 4.16 4.00 12.77
N LEU A 88 3.97 2.81 12.21
CA LEU A 88 2.81 2.45 11.42
C LEU A 88 1.89 1.51 12.18
N ILE A 89 0.59 1.78 12.05
CA ILE A 89 -0.47 0.89 12.53
C ILE A 89 -0.87 0.00 11.36
N GLY A 90 -0.58 -1.30 11.50
CA GLY A 90 -0.90 -2.32 10.50
C GLY A 90 -2.15 -3.11 10.84
N ARG A 91 -3.03 -3.28 9.86
CA ARG A 91 -4.21 -4.14 9.92
C ARG A 91 -4.16 -5.13 8.76
N TYR A 92 -3.99 -6.41 9.11
CA TYR A 92 -4.00 -7.48 8.13
C TYR A 92 -5.42 -7.96 7.88
N GLU A 93 -5.83 -7.96 6.63
CA GLU A 93 -7.16 -8.39 6.21
C GLU A 93 -7.06 -9.60 5.30
N VAL A 94 -7.91 -10.58 5.60
CA VAL A 94 -8.07 -11.80 4.82
C VAL A 94 -9.44 -11.73 4.15
N PRO A 95 -9.54 -12.06 2.86
CA PRO A 95 -10.81 -12.05 2.16
C PRO A 95 -11.80 -12.96 2.90
N ALA A 96 -12.99 -12.43 3.21
CA ALA A 96 -14.06 -13.26 3.72
C ALA A 96 -14.34 -14.31 2.65
N ARG A 97 -14.21 -15.60 3.00
CA ARG A 97 -14.54 -16.67 2.06
C ARG A 97 -15.98 -16.43 1.64
N LEU A 98 -16.21 -16.11 0.38
CA LEU A 98 -17.54 -16.13 -0.21
C LEU A 98 -18.01 -17.59 -0.11
N ILE A 99 -18.66 -17.94 1.00
CA ILE A 99 -19.40 -19.18 1.14
C ILE A 99 -20.58 -19.02 0.17
N ARG A 100 -20.37 -19.46 -1.08
CA ARG A 100 -21.45 -19.67 -2.02
C ARG A 100 -22.27 -20.84 -1.47
N SER A 101 -23.38 -20.54 -0.82
CA SER A 101 -24.46 -21.49 -0.53
C SER A 101 -25.19 -21.87 -1.81
#